data_AF-A0A085WRB3-F1
#
_entry.id   AF-A0A085WRB3-F1
#
_cell.length_a   1.000
_cell.length_b   1.000
_cell.length_c   1.000
_cell.angle_alpha   90.00
_cell.angle_beta   90.00
_cell.angle_gamma   90.00
#
_symmetry.space_group_name_H-M   'P 1'
#
loop_
_entity.id
_entity.type
_entity.pdbx_description
1 polymer ?
#
loop_
_entity_poly.entity_id
_entity_poly.type
_entity_poly.pdbx_seq_one_letter_code
_entity_poly.pdbx_strand_id
1 'polypeptide(L)'
;MATFKEALQGLANATADLSSLQVYTYSGDVNSVLTGDGGGIDWDQLFTKSKANSGTLKLVAATKVQFDGDTVNFQTSEKLDRIEEMLRLHEQSVNNSRMARQSLVQFFMDGLKNAVK
;
A
#
# COMPACT_ATOMS: atom_id res chain seq x y z
N MET A 1 27.56 14.15 -10.99
CA MET A 1 26.48 15.10 -10.68
C MET A 1 25.26 14.61 -11.44
N ALA A 2 24.19 14.22 -10.76
CA ALA A 2 22.94 13.90 -11.45
C ALA A 2 22.50 15.16 -12.20
N THR A 3 22.29 15.04 -13.50
CA THR A 3 21.83 16.14 -14.35
C THR A 3 20.41 16.52 -13.93
N PHE A 4 20.05 17.81 -14.05
CA PHE A 4 18.69 18.30 -13.78
C PHE A 4 17.60 17.47 -14.50
N LYS A 5 17.95 16.94 -15.69
CA LYS A 5 17.13 16.01 -16.46
C LYS A 5 16.86 14.69 -15.72
N GLU A 6 17.86 14.10 -15.07
CA GLU A 6 17.70 12.87 -14.28
C GLU A 6 16.84 13.10 -13.04
N ALA A 7 16.94 14.28 -12.40
CA ALA A 7 16.06 14.66 -11.30
C ALA A 7 14.60 14.82 -11.73
N LEU A 8 14.35 15.43 -12.90
CA LEU A 8 13.01 15.52 -13.48
C LEU A 8 12.46 14.16 -13.92
N GLN A 9 13.31 13.28 -14.47
CA GLN A 9 12.92 11.92 -14.82
C GLN A 9 12.55 11.10 -13.57
N GLY A 10 13.33 11.25 -12.49
CA GLY A 10 13.04 10.64 -11.20
C GLY A 10 11.74 11.15 -10.58
N LEU A 11 11.45 12.45 -10.71
CA LEU A 11 10.16 13.02 -10.31
C LEU A 11 9.02 12.38 -11.12
N ALA A 12 9.12 12.36 -12.46
CA ALA A 12 8.08 11.82 -13.32
C ALA A 12 7.75 10.35 -12.98
N ASN A 13 8.78 9.53 -12.76
CA ASN A 13 8.61 8.12 -12.38
C ASN A 13 7.99 7.98 -10.98
N ALA A 14 8.49 8.74 -9.98
CA ALA A 14 7.92 8.72 -8.64
C ALA A 14 6.46 9.20 -8.62
N THR A 15 6.11 10.24 -9.38
CA THR A 15 4.73 10.70 -9.51
C THR A 15 3.83 9.69 -10.21
N ALA A 16 4.35 8.92 -11.17
CA ALA A 16 3.63 7.85 -11.83
C ALA A 16 3.32 6.70 -10.85
N ASP A 17 4.27 6.33 -9.98
CA ASP A 17 4.06 5.30 -8.95
C ASP A 17 3.11 5.78 -7.83
N LEU A 18 3.09 7.09 -7.54
CA LEU A 18 2.18 7.72 -6.59
C LEU A 18 0.74 7.89 -7.12
N SER A 19 0.51 7.64 -8.42
CA SER A 19 -0.75 7.93 -9.12
C SER A 19 -1.96 7.12 -8.66
N SER A 20 -1.77 6.00 -7.95
CA SER A 20 -2.90 5.27 -7.38
C SER A 20 -2.58 4.69 -6.01
N LEU A 21 -3.47 4.88 -5.03
CA LEU A 21 -3.41 4.27 -3.71
C LEU A 21 -4.34 3.08 -3.70
N GLN A 22 -3.85 1.93 -3.26
CA GLN A 22 -4.64 0.74 -3.08
C GLN A 22 -4.32 0.16 -1.71
N VAL A 23 -5.34 0.02 -0.88
CA VAL A 23 -5.24 -0.63 0.43
C VAL A 23 -6.24 -1.76 0.43
N TYR A 24 -5.78 -2.95 0.81
CA TYR A 24 -6.60 -4.15 0.94
C TYR A 24 -6.41 -4.70 2.35
N THR A 25 -7.52 -5.00 3.02
CA THR A 25 -7.51 -5.67 4.32
C THR A 25 -8.17 -7.03 4.16
N TYR A 26 -7.44 -8.07 4.55
CA TYR A 26 -7.90 -9.44 4.50
C TYR A 26 -8.02 -10.02 5.92
N SER A 27 -8.92 -10.98 6.08
CA SER A 27 -9.05 -11.83 7.26
C SER A 27 -8.94 -13.28 6.82
N GLY A 28 -8.34 -14.14 7.66
CA GLY A 28 -8.27 -15.57 7.38
C GLY A 28 -6.99 -16.21 7.89
N ASP A 29 -6.86 -17.50 7.57
CA ASP A 29 -5.75 -18.33 8.01
C ASP A 29 -4.73 -18.51 6.90
N VAL A 30 -3.45 -18.30 7.22
CA VAL A 30 -2.35 -18.63 6.32
C VAL A 30 -1.41 -19.62 6.99
N ASN A 31 -1.37 -20.83 6.45
CA ASN A 31 -0.72 -21.99 7.09
C ASN A 31 0.81 -22.05 6.93
N SER A 32 1.44 -21.13 6.19
CA SER A 32 2.90 -21.15 6.01
C SER A 32 3.39 -19.81 5.49
N VAL A 33 3.91 -18.98 6.40
CA VAL A 33 4.45 -17.66 6.06
C VAL A 33 5.69 -17.30 6.87
N LEU A 34 6.34 -18.26 7.52
CA LEU A 34 7.63 -17.98 8.14
C LEU A 34 8.71 -18.13 7.08
N THR A 35 9.63 -17.17 7.05
CA THR A 35 10.88 -17.26 6.31
C THR A 35 11.62 -18.55 6.69
N GLY A 36 12.44 -19.10 5.79
CA GLY A 36 13.12 -20.39 6.01
C GLY A 36 14.05 -20.42 7.25
N ASP A 37 14.37 -19.26 7.81
CA ASP A 37 15.12 -19.04 9.05
C ASP A 37 14.23 -18.85 10.29
N GLY A 38 12.90 -18.91 10.15
CA GLY A 38 11.92 -18.77 11.23
C GLY A 38 11.77 -17.35 11.80
N GLY A 39 12.44 -16.35 11.22
CA GLY A 39 12.60 -15.02 11.82
C GLY A 39 11.54 -13.97 11.45
N GLY A 40 10.71 -14.21 10.43
CA GLY A 40 9.76 -13.21 9.98
C GLY A 40 8.68 -13.71 9.03
N ILE A 41 7.79 -12.80 8.64
CA ILE A 41 6.73 -13.05 7.67
C ILE A 41 7.32 -12.97 6.26
N ASP A 42 7.20 -14.05 5.48
CA ASP A 42 7.49 -14.07 4.05
C ASP A 42 6.31 -13.44 3.28
N TRP A 43 6.36 -12.11 3.12
CA TRP A 43 5.31 -11.31 2.49
C TRP A 43 5.02 -11.71 1.04
N ASP A 44 6.03 -12.16 0.29
CA ASP A 44 5.87 -12.59 -1.10
C ASP A 44 5.13 -13.94 -1.17
N GLN A 45 5.43 -14.87 -0.27
CA GLN A 45 4.71 -16.14 -0.18
C GLN A 45 3.32 -16.00 0.44
N LEU A 46 3.09 -15.03 1.33
CA LEU A 46 1.80 -14.77 1.98
C LEU A 46 0.66 -14.67 0.95
N PHE A 47 0.88 -13.89 -0.12
CA PHE A 47 -0.12 -13.64 -1.16
C PHE A 47 -0.02 -14.59 -2.37
N THR A 48 1.07 -15.34 -2.49
CA THR A 48 1.24 -16.36 -3.53
C THR A 48 0.58 -17.69 -3.12
N LYS A 49 0.71 -18.11 -1.86
CA LYS A 49 0.09 -19.32 -1.32
C LYS A 49 -1.43 -19.20 -1.14
N SER A 50 -1.94 -17.98 -0.89
CA SER A 50 -3.38 -17.73 -0.87
C SER A 50 -4.06 -17.94 -2.24
N LYS A 51 -3.30 -17.84 -3.35
CA LYS A 51 -3.78 -18.19 -4.71
C LYS A 51 -3.67 -19.68 -5.03
N ALA A 52 -2.90 -20.44 -4.25
CA ALA A 52 -2.57 -21.84 -4.48
C ALA A 52 -3.33 -22.83 -3.57
N ASN A 53 -4.55 -22.47 -3.11
CA ASN A 53 -5.42 -23.33 -2.28
C ASN A 53 -4.83 -23.79 -0.93
N SER A 54 -3.82 -23.12 -0.37
CA SER A 54 -3.19 -23.50 0.91
C SER A 54 -3.56 -22.61 2.11
N GLY A 55 -4.48 -21.65 1.90
CA GLY A 55 -5.10 -20.82 2.94
C GLY A 55 -6.40 -20.21 2.44
N THR A 56 -7.25 -19.73 3.36
CA THR A 56 -8.53 -19.08 3.04
C THR A 56 -8.45 -17.62 3.46
N LEU A 57 -8.24 -16.71 2.50
CA LEU A 57 -8.33 -15.27 2.74
C LEU A 57 -9.69 -14.73 2.30
N LYS A 58 -10.31 -13.94 3.16
CA LYS A 58 -11.53 -13.18 2.90
C LYS A 58 -11.18 -11.70 2.82
N LEU A 59 -11.64 -11.01 1.77
CA LEU A 59 -11.49 -9.58 1.67
C LEU A 59 -12.48 -8.89 2.62
N VAL A 60 -11.95 -8.06 3.52
CA VAL A 60 -12.74 -7.33 4.52
C VAL A 60 -13.07 -5.93 4.01
N ALA A 61 -12.06 -5.22 3.53
CA ALA A 61 -12.19 -3.88 2.99
C ALA A 61 -11.15 -3.63 1.90
N ALA A 62 -11.52 -2.82 0.91
CA ALA A 62 -10.59 -2.32 -0.09
C ALA A 62 -10.87 -0.84 -0.35
N THR A 63 -9.80 -0.04 -0.42
CA THR A 63 -9.86 1.37 -0.81
C THR A 63 -8.90 1.58 -1.96
N LYS A 64 -9.43 2.09 -3.09
CA LYS A 64 -8.63 2.56 -4.21
C LYS A 64 -8.84 4.06 -4.38
N VAL A 65 -7.77 4.85 -4.30
CA VAL A 65 -7.78 6.28 -4.58
C VAL A 65 -6.97 6.51 -5.86
N GLN A 66 -7.61 7.11 -6.86
CA GLN A 66 -6.96 7.52 -8.10
C GLN A 66 -6.29 8.88 -7.93
N PHE A 67 -5.41 9.23 -8.87
CA PHE A 67 -4.64 10.47 -8.82
C PHE A 67 -5.51 11.73 -8.81
N ASP A 68 -6.63 11.69 -9.54
CA ASP A 68 -7.64 12.76 -9.60
C ASP A 68 -8.50 12.86 -8.32
N GLY A 69 -8.31 11.96 -7.36
CA GLY A 69 -9.03 11.90 -6.10
C GLY A 69 -10.23 10.94 -6.12
N ASP A 70 -10.55 10.33 -7.27
CA ASP A 70 -11.65 9.38 -7.35
C ASP A 70 -11.38 8.20 -6.43
N THR A 71 -12.36 7.91 -5.57
CA THR A 71 -12.23 6.89 -4.55
C THR A 71 -13.26 5.79 -4.75
N VAL A 72 -12.79 4.55 -4.82
CA VAL A 72 -13.61 3.34 -4.84
C VAL A 72 -13.39 2.59 -3.53
N ASN A 73 -14.47 2.36 -2.80
CA ASN A 73 -14.46 1.65 -1.53
C ASN A 73 -15.27 0.37 -1.61
N PHE A 74 -14.76 -0.68 -1.00
CA PHE A 74 -15.46 -1.94 -0.78
C PHE A 74 -15.38 -2.29 0.71
N GLN A 75 -16.49 -2.78 1.24
CA GLN A 75 -16.57 -3.39 2.56
C GLN A 75 -17.39 -4.67 2.43
N THR A 76 -16.93 -5.74 3.07
CA THR A 76 -17.68 -6.99 3.14
C THR A 76 -18.99 -6.82 3.94
N SER A 77 -20.05 -7.50 3.50
CA SER A 77 -21.29 -7.64 4.25
C SER A 77 -21.27 -8.83 5.21
N GLU A 78 -20.21 -9.64 5.18
CA GLU A 78 -20.06 -10.78 6.09
C GLU A 78 -19.88 -10.31 7.54
N LYS A 79 -20.51 -11.04 8.46
CA LYS A 79 -20.28 -10.87 9.90
C LYS A 79 -19.00 -11.60 10.27
N LEU A 80 -17.92 -10.86 10.43
CA LEU A 80 -16.63 -11.38 10.87
C LEU A 80 -16.37 -10.96 12.33
N ASP A 81 -15.71 -11.82 13.08
CA ASP A 81 -15.22 -11.46 14.41
C ASP A 81 -14.24 -10.30 14.30
N ARG A 82 -14.32 -9.33 15.23
CA ARG A 82 -13.45 -8.14 15.29
C ARG A 82 -13.48 -7.28 14.01
N ILE A 83 -14.59 -7.30 13.26
CA ILE A 83 -14.77 -6.49 12.04
C ILE A 83 -14.47 -4.99 12.26
N GLU A 84 -14.90 -4.42 13.40
CA GLU A 84 -14.65 -3.02 13.72
C GLU A 84 -13.16 -2.70 13.87
N GLU A 85 -12.40 -3.60 14.51
CA GLU A 85 -10.96 -3.45 14.66
C GLU A 85 -10.24 -3.55 13.29
N MET A 86 -10.70 -4.45 12.43
CA MET A 86 -10.16 -4.60 11.07
C MET A 86 -10.44 -3.37 10.21
N LEU A 87 -11.64 -2.79 10.31
CA LEU A 87 -11.99 -1.55 9.60
C LEU A 87 -11.19 -0.36 10.13
N ARG A 88 -10.97 -0.28 11.45
CA ARG A 88 -10.11 0.74 12.05
C ARG A 88 -8.67 0.62 11.58
N LEU A 89 -8.13 -0.60 11.51
CA LEU A 89 -6.80 -0.84 10.94
C LEU A 89 -6.75 -0.44 9.46
N HIS A 90 -7.78 -0.75 8.69
CA HIS A 90 -7.88 -0.33 7.29
C HIS A 90 -7.82 1.19 7.13
N GLU A 91 -8.62 1.91 7.91
CA GLU A 91 -8.64 3.39 7.92
C GLU A 91 -7.25 3.96 8.27
N GLN A 92 -6.61 3.42 9.30
CA GLN A 92 -5.24 3.80 9.69
C GLN A 92 -4.25 3.54 8.56
N SER A 93 -4.34 2.39 7.88
CA SER A 93 -3.48 2.07 6.73
C SER A 93 -3.70 3.02 5.54
N VAL A 94 -4.95 3.40 5.24
CA VAL A 94 -5.27 4.39 4.22
C VAL A 94 -4.65 5.75 4.59
N ASN A 95 -4.85 6.21 5.82
CA ASN A 95 -4.32 7.49 6.28
C ASN A 95 -2.79 7.51 6.30
N ASN A 96 -2.15 6.47 6.82
CA ASN A 96 -0.69 6.33 6.83
C ASN A 96 -0.12 6.33 5.41
N SER A 97 -0.79 5.64 4.48
CA SER A 97 -0.36 5.60 3.08
C SER A 97 -0.52 6.96 2.40
N ARG A 98 -1.60 7.70 2.68
CA ARG A 98 -1.77 9.08 2.19
C ARG A 98 -0.68 10.01 2.72
N MET A 99 -0.38 9.93 4.02
CA MET A 99 0.68 10.74 4.64
C MET A 99 2.06 10.41 4.05
N ALA A 100 2.41 9.13 3.93
CA ALA A 100 3.70 8.72 3.35
C ALA A 100 3.89 9.26 1.93
N ARG A 101 2.82 9.26 1.12
CA ARG A 101 2.84 9.81 -0.24
C ARG A 101 3.02 11.32 -0.26
N GLN A 102 2.30 12.04 0.59
CA GLN A 102 2.46 13.49 0.74
C GLN A 102 3.89 13.83 1.16
N SER A 103 4.48 13.08 2.10
CA SER A 103 5.86 13.25 2.52
C SER A 103 6.86 13.00 1.38
N LEU A 104 6.64 11.98 0.54
CA LEU A 104 7.47 11.71 -0.62
C LEU A 104 7.40 12.86 -1.65
N VAL A 105 6.18 13.31 -2.01
CA VAL A 105 6.01 14.45 -2.92
C VAL A 105 6.70 15.70 -2.37
N GLN A 106 6.52 15.98 -1.08
CA GLN A 106 7.13 17.14 -0.43
C GLN A 106 8.66 17.07 -0.48
N PHE A 107 9.24 15.91 -0.16
CA PHE A 107 10.68 15.67 -0.22
C PHE A 107 11.25 15.95 -1.62
N PHE A 108 10.57 15.49 -2.68
CA PHE A 108 10.98 15.78 -4.06
C PHE A 108 10.85 17.26 -4.42
N MET A 109 9.75 17.90 -4.05
CA MET A 109 9.53 19.33 -4.29
C MET A 109 10.62 20.19 -3.63
N ASP A 110 11.05 19.83 -2.43
CA ASP A 110 12.11 20.56 -1.73
C ASP A 110 13.49 20.29 -2.35
N GLY A 111 13.75 19.06 -2.81
CA GLY A 111 14.93 18.74 -3.61
C GLY A 111 15.03 19.57 -4.89
N LEU A 112 13.92 19.74 -5.62
CA LEU A 112 13.87 20.57 -6.83
C LEU A 112 14.10 22.05 -6.55
N LYS A 113 13.46 22.62 -5.51
CA LYS A 113 13.69 24.01 -5.11
C LYS A 113 15.16 24.30 -4.81
N ASN A 114 15.86 23.33 -4.21
CA ASN A 114 17.28 23.46 -3.89
C ASN A 114 18.19 23.34 -5.11
N ALA A 115 17.77 22.59 -6.14
CA ALA A 115 18.56 22.42 -7.37
C ALA A 115 18.39 23.56 -8.40
N VAL A 116 17.32 24.35 -8.28
CA VAL A 116 17.02 25.49 -9.17
C VAL A 116 17.52 26.83 -8.59
N LYS A 117 17.96 26.84 -7.33
CA LYS A 117 18.71 27.95 -6.72
C LYS A 117 20.20 27.86 -7.05
#